data_AF-A0A968T689-F1
#
_entry.id   AF-A0A968T689-F1
#
_cell.length_a   1.000
_cell.length_b   1.000
_cell.length_c   1.000
_cell.angle_alpha   90.00
_cell.angle_beta   90.00
_cell.angle_gamma   90.00
#
_symmetry.space_group_name_H-M   'P 1'
#
loop_
_entity.id
_entity.type
_entity.pdbx_description
1 polymer ?
#
loop_
_entity_poly.entity_id
_entity_poly.type
_entity_poly.pdbx_seq_one_letter_code
_entity_poly.pdbx_strand_id
1 'polypeptide(L)'
;MNTNKQRRNFIKTIGLGTVALSAPLAGLSAKEKKEGLQKISSTENLFNGFEIDFETAGDFMLGIGSVTVNGISLRSSRLPMFCQIATPEAIELVNFKLKNKTTSPDLLQLDFEVQKQLGNTMEWMLHTVRNRRNMTDWTKGPEAAPGTVVSLILKPVERKLGNVMAKGFSYQYTFKSKDLAIYKITDRATWEIGGKATGNELWMRNGVVECIKTFDQPSDFYSTEWYLPNIANPNIFQFHPLQTQLQGFTFTIGQRRNTDHLVNGAFAYPFAIRKMAWV
;
A
#
# COMPACT_ATOMS: atom_id res chain seq x y z
N MET A 1 3.35 -23.07 36.62
CA MET A 1 4.19 -23.94 35.76
C MET A 1 3.24 -24.62 34.77
N ASN A 2 3.25 -24.44 33.46
CA ASN A 2 4.34 -24.18 32.53
C ASN A 2 3.79 -23.45 31.28
N THR A 3 3.85 -22.11 31.29
CA THR A 3 3.47 -21.23 30.17
C THR A 3 4.69 -20.99 29.29
N ASN A 4 4.97 -21.89 28.34
CA ASN A 4 6.05 -21.65 27.38
C ASN A 4 5.93 -22.43 26.04
N LYS A 5 4.72 -22.89 25.68
CA LYS A 5 4.53 -23.75 24.49
C LYS A 5 3.68 -23.16 23.36
N GLN A 6 3.37 -21.86 23.37
CA GLN A 6 2.59 -21.20 22.30
C GLN A 6 3.38 -20.24 21.40
N ARG A 7 4.72 -20.28 21.42
CA ARG A 7 5.54 -19.26 20.72
C ARG A 7 6.20 -19.66 19.40
N ARG A 8 5.97 -20.85 18.85
CA ARG A 8 6.58 -21.24 17.56
C ARG A 8 5.68 -22.20 16.80
N ASN A 9 5.09 -21.72 15.72
CA ASN A 9 4.78 -22.45 14.49
C ASN A 9 4.15 -21.45 13.50
N PHE A 10 5.00 -20.65 12.84
CA PHE A 10 4.55 -19.76 11.77
C PHE A 10 5.57 -19.73 10.64
N ILE A 11 5.85 -20.89 10.03
CA ILE A 11 6.44 -20.98 8.68
C ILE A 11 5.94 -22.28 8.03
N LYS A 12 5.18 -22.13 6.93
CA LYS A 12 4.97 -23.07 5.81
C LYS A 12 3.85 -22.42 4.97
N THR A 13 4.16 -21.70 3.90
CA THR A 13 4.55 -22.24 2.60
C THR A 13 5.50 -21.25 1.90
N ILE A 14 6.68 -21.69 1.46
CA ILE A 14 7.71 -20.81 0.88
C ILE A 14 7.60 -20.85 -0.64
N GLY A 15 7.20 -19.74 -1.26
CA GLY A 15 7.44 -19.46 -2.68
C GLY A 15 8.74 -18.66 -2.81
N LEU A 16 9.76 -19.22 -3.45
CA LEU A 16 11.05 -18.56 -3.68
C LEU A 16 10.98 -17.70 -4.96
N GLY A 17 11.19 -16.40 -4.83
CA GLY A 17 11.34 -15.49 -5.96
C GLY A 17 12.35 -14.39 -5.67
N THR A 18 13.39 -14.30 -6.51
CA THR A 18 14.43 -13.25 -6.44
C THR A 18 13.91 -11.99 -7.12
N VAL A 19 13.68 -10.91 -6.38
CA VAL A 19 13.29 -9.59 -6.92
C VAL A 19 14.17 -8.52 -6.28
N ALA A 20 14.63 -7.56 -7.09
CA ALA A 20 15.38 -6.41 -6.62
C ALA A 20 14.56 -5.60 -5.59
N LEU A 21 15.16 -5.34 -4.42
CA LEU A 21 14.55 -4.58 -3.34
C LEU A 21 14.26 -3.15 -3.78
N SER A 22 12.98 -2.79 -3.91
CA SER A 22 12.53 -1.41 -4.17
C SER A 22 12.28 -0.62 -2.87
N ALA A 23 12.32 -1.27 -1.71
CA ALA A 23 12.41 -0.61 -0.42
C ALA A 23 13.89 -0.39 -0.07
N PRO A 24 14.34 0.82 0.28
CA PRO A 24 15.65 0.97 0.88
C PRO A 24 15.56 0.35 2.26
N LEU A 25 16.02 -0.89 2.41
CA LEU A 25 16.45 -1.43 3.69
C LEU A 25 17.70 -0.64 4.07
N ALA A 26 17.47 0.52 4.69
CA ALA A 26 18.52 1.42 5.09
C ALA A 26 19.34 0.75 6.21
N GLY A 27 20.67 0.85 6.16
CA GLY A 27 21.51 0.36 7.26
C GLY A 27 21.83 -1.14 7.29
N LEU A 28 21.48 -1.93 6.26
CA LEU A 28 22.05 -3.29 6.14
C LEU A 28 23.58 -3.23 6.02
N SER A 29 24.26 -4.10 6.76
CA SER A 29 25.71 -4.25 6.68
C SER A 29 26.14 -4.66 5.27
N ALA A 30 27.39 -4.37 4.91
CA ALA A 30 27.95 -4.78 3.62
C ALA A 30 27.88 -6.31 3.43
N LYS A 31 27.84 -7.10 4.51
CA LYS A 31 27.67 -8.56 4.46
C LYS A 31 26.22 -8.95 4.11
N GLU A 32 25.22 -8.33 4.71
CA GLU A 32 23.79 -8.57 4.41
C GLU A 32 23.38 -8.08 3.02
N LYS A 33 24.04 -7.02 2.52
CA LYS A 33 23.90 -6.57 1.12
C LYS A 33 24.56 -7.54 0.12
N LYS A 34 25.63 -8.23 0.52
CA LYS A 34 26.43 -9.13 -0.33
C LYS A 34 25.92 -10.57 -0.31
N GLU A 35 25.28 -11.00 0.77
CA GLU A 35 24.59 -12.30 0.89
C GLU A 35 23.13 -12.23 0.40
N GLY A 36 22.58 -11.03 0.22
CA GLY A 36 21.23 -10.79 -0.29
C GLY A 36 20.17 -11.24 0.70
N LEU A 37 19.49 -10.29 1.35
CA LEU A 37 18.28 -10.64 2.10
C LEU A 37 17.26 -11.26 1.15
N GLN A 38 16.96 -12.54 1.36
CA GLN A 38 15.95 -13.23 0.59
C GLN A 38 14.59 -12.69 0.97
N LYS A 39 13.81 -12.32 -0.05
CA LYS A 39 12.40 -11.97 0.09
C LYS A 39 11.64 -13.24 0.47
N ILE A 40 10.96 -13.20 1.61
CA ILE A 40 10.09 -14.27 2.09
C ILE A 40 8.66 -13.76 2.01
N SER A 41 7.76 -14.61 1.52
CA SER A 41 6.31 -14.34 1.51
C SER A 41 5.64 -15.17 2.59
N SER A 42 4.73 -14.55 3.34
CA SER A 42 3.79 -15.23 4.22
C SER A 42 2.35 -14.91 3.79
N THR A 43 1.58 -15.94 3.51
CA THR A 43 0.17 -15.81 3.11
C THR A 43 -0.75 -15.81 4.32
N GLU A 44 -1.64 -14.84 4.39
CA GLU A 44 -2.73 -14.78 5.37
C GLU A 44 -4.05 -15.01 4.66
N ASN A 45 -4.80 -16.01 5.14
CA ASN A 45 -6.19 -16.19 4.76
C ASN A 45 -7.03 -15.18 5.52
N LEU A 46 -7.54 -14.19 4.82
CA LEU A 46 -8.42 -13.17 5.35
C LEU A 46 -9.89 -13.54 5.15
N PHE A 47 -10.72 -12.76 5.83
CA PHE A 47 -12.15 -12.71 5.61
C PHE A 47 -12.50 -12.62 4.11
N ASN A 48 -13.68 -13.13 3.75
CA ASN A 48 -14.20 -13.17 2.38
C ASN A 48 -13.41 -14.02 1.37
N GLY A 49 -12.56 -14.93 1.83
CA GLY A 49 -11.81 -15.86 0.95
C GLY A 49 -10.63 -15.22 0.23
N PHE A 50 -10.23 -14.02 0.66
CA PHE A 50 -9.03 -13.35 0.16
C PHE A 50 -7.80 -13.93 0.84
N GLU A 51 -6.76 -14.15 0.05
CA GLU A 51 -5.44 -14.52 0.54
C GLU A 51 -4.50 -13.35 0.22
N ILE A 52 -3.83 -12.84 1.24
CA ILE A 52 -2.91 -11.71 1.10
C ILE A 52 -1.52 -12.17 1.50
N ASP A 53 -0.59 -11.95 0.58
CA ASP A 53 0.82 -12.15 0.87
C ASP A 53 1.40 -10.91 1.53
N PHE A 54 2.10 -11.12 2.64
CA PHE A 54 2.97 -10.12 3.24
C PHE A 54 4.41 -10.48 2.96
N GLU A 55 5.15 -9.52 2.43
CA GLU A 55 6.53 -9.73 2.03
C GLU A 55 7.49 -9.14 3.05
N THR A 56 8.52 -9.91 3.38
CA THR A 56 9.56 -9.51 4.30
C THR A 56 10.95 -9.75 3.73
N ALA A 57 11.92 -8.99 4.24
CA ALA A 57 13.34 -9.22 4.04
C ALA A 57 14.00 -9.35 5.41
N GLY A 58 14.27 -10.59 5.82
CA GLY A 58 14.59 -10.88 7.23
C GLY A 58 13.41 -10.53 8.14
N ASP A 59 13.66 -9.72 9.16
CA ASP A 59 12.64 -9.26 10.12
C ASP A 59 11.86 -8.02 9.63
N PHE A 60 12.21 -7.45 8.49
CA PHE A 60 11.65 -6.19 8.02
C PHE A 60 10.53 -6.40 7.01
N MET A 61 9.43 -5.70 7.24
CA MET A 61 8.27 -5.66 6.37
C MET A 61 8.59 -4.84 5.11
N LEU A 62 8.39 -5.45 3.94
CA LEU A 62 8.48 -4.80 2.64
C LEU A 62 7.12 -4.25 2.19
N GLY A 63 6.04 -4.96 2.49
CA GLY A 63 4.68 -4.55 2.15
C GLY A 63 3.74 -5.69 1.81
N ILE A 64 2.54 -5.31 1.35
CA ILE A 64 1.55 -6.22 0.78
C ILE A 64 2.02 -6.66 -0.62
N GLY A 65 2.24 -7.95 -0.79
CA GLY A 65 2.65 -8.61 -2.03
C GLY A 65 1.45 -8.96 -2.91
N SER A 66 1.28 -10.25 -3.23
CA SER A 66 0.14 -10.77 -3.97
C SER A 66 -1.17 -10.63 -3.20
N VAL A 67 -2.26 -10.50 -3.95
CA VAL A 67 -3.61 -10.68 -3.43
C VAL A 67 -4.33 -11.65 -4.36
N THR A 68 -4.86 -12.72 -3.80
CA THR A 68 -5.65 -13.74 -4.50
C THR A 68 -7.01 -13.89 -3.85
N VAL A 69 -7.98 -14.38 -4.61
CA VAL A 69 -9.27 -14.84 -4.07
C VAL A 69 -9.74 -16.02 -4.89
N ASN A 70 -10.06 -17.14 -4.24
CA ASN A 70 -10.49 -18.37 -4.92
C ASN A 70 -9.55 -18.78 -6.09
N GLY A 71 -8.24 -18.60 -5.93
CA GLY A 71 -7.23 -18.87 -6.96
C GLY A 71 -7.11 -17.84 -8.10
N ILE A 72 -7.91 -16.77 -8.08
CA ILE A 72 -7.82 -15.65 -9.02
C ILE A 72 -6.80 -14.63 -8.49
N SER A 73 -5.77 -14.31 -9.27
CA SER A 73 -4.78 -13.29 -8.91
C SER A 73 -5.28 -11.89 -9.23
N LEU A 74 -5.44 -11.07 -8.19
CA LEU A 74 -5.92 -9.68 -8.30
C LEU A 74 -4.78 -8.69 -8.31
N ARG A 75 -3.68 -9.05 -7.62
CA ARG A 75 -2.51 -8.23 -7.49
C ARG A 75 -1.24 -9.05 -7.67
N SER A 76 -0.29 -8.50 -8.43
CA SER A 76 1.06 -9.04 -8.54
C SER A 76 1.92 -8.69 -7.31
N SER A 77 2.78 -9.63 -6.90
CA SER A 77 3.82 -9.45 -5.88
C SER A 77 5.10 -8.75 -6.39
N ARG A 78 5.10 -8.23 -7.63
CA ARG A 78 6.30 -7.60 -8.24
C ARG A 78 6.81 -6.41 -7.43
N LEU A 79 5.91 -5.54 -6.97
CA LEU A 79 6.22 -4.35 -6.17
C LEU A 79 5.32 -4.34 -4.94
N PRO A 80 5.86 -4.54 -3.73
CA PRO A 80 5.03 -4.56 -2.52
C PRO A 80 4.45 -3.20 -2.22
N MET A 81 3.17 -3.16 -1.85
CA MET A 81 2.55 -1.92 -1.38
C MET A 81 2.90 -1.70 0.08
N PHE A 82 3.42 -0.52 0.37
CA PHE A 82 3.57 -0.10 1.75
C PHE A 82 3.40 1.40 1.88
N CYS A 83 3.21 1.89 3.10
CA CYS A 83 3.13 3.31 3.33
C CYS A 83 4.50 4.00 3.18
N GLN A 84 4.44 5.25 2.76
CA GLN A 84 5.48 6.23 2.91
C GLN A 84 4.93 7.33 3.80
N ILE A 85 5.67 7.65 4.87
CA ILE A 85 5.28 8.65 5.86
C ILE A 85 6.20 9.83 5.72
N ALA A 86 5.63 11.01 5.53
CA ALA A 86 6.39 12.24 5.38
C ALA A 86 6.33 13.07 6.66
N THR A 87 7.51 13.50 7.11
CA THR A 87 7.69 14.40 8.24
C THR A 87 8.18 15.75 7.73
N PRO A 88 7.86 16.86 8.41
CA PRO A 88 8.28 18.17 7.95
C PRO A 88 9.81 18.37 8.04
N GLU A 89 10.48 17.58 8.88
CA GLU A 89 11.89 17.71 9.22
C GLU A 89 12.83 16.84 8.37
N ALA A 90 12.33 16.31 7.25
CA ALA A 90 13.05 15.35 6.42
C ALA A 90 13.43 14.07 7.19
N ILE A 91 12.67 13.65 8.20
CA ILE A 91 12.87 12.35 8.85
C ILE A 91 12.11 11.29 8.07
N GLU A 92 12.83 10.26 7.63
CA GLU A 92 12.27 9.10 6.96
C GLU A 92 12.14 7.94 7.95
N LEU A 93 10.99 7.25 7.90
CA LEU A 93 10.78 6.03 8.66
C LEU A 93 11.16 4.82 7.82
N VAL A 94 12.01 3.96 8.37
CA VAL A 94 12.61 2.82 7.69
C VAL A 94 12.59 1.58 8.58
N ASN A 95 12.89 0.42 8.00
CA ASN A 95 13.09 -0.84 8.73
C ASN A 95 11.92 -1.19 9.65
N PHE A 96 10.73 -1.27 9.06
CA PHE A 96 9.49 -1.61 9.75
C PHE A 96 9.54 -3.06 10.21
N LYS A 97 9.62 -3.29 11.51
CA LYS A 97 9.67 -4.63 12.09
C LYS A 97 8.35 -4.95 12.78
N LEU A 98 7.79 -6.11 12.48
CA LEU A 98 6.51 -6.53 13.06
C LEU A 98 6.68 -6.71 14.57
N LYS A 99 5.95 -5.91 15.35
CA LYS A 99 5.95 -5.93 16.82
C LYS A 99 4.77 -6.72 17.37
N ASN A 100 3.59 -6.49 16.80
CA ASN A 100 2.36 -7.14 17.24
C ASN A 100 1.46 -7.46 16.05
N LYS A 101 0.72 -8.56 16.16
CA LYS A 101 -0.29 -8.98 15.20
C LYS A 101 -1.56 -9.31 15.95
N THR A 102 -2.63 -8.60 15.60
CA THR A 102 -3.97 -8.84 16.12
C THR A 102 -4.84 -9.35 14.99
N THR A 103 -5.47 -10.50 15.19
CA THR A 103 -6.36 -11.12 14.21
C THR A 103 -7.70 -11.43 14.85
N SER A 104 -8.78 -11.05 14.17
CA SER A 104 -10.15 -11.44 14.47
C SER A 104 -10.90 -11.67 13.14
N PRO A 105 -12.14 -12.21 13.17
CA PRO A 105 -12.93 -12.39 11.96
C PRO A 105 -13.11 -11.12 11.12
N ASP A 106 -13.08 -9.94 11.75
CA ASP A 106 -13.37 -8.65 11.11
C ASP A 106 -12.13 -7.71 11.06
N LEU A 107 -10.95 -8.22 11.42
CA LEU A 107 -9.76 -7.39 11.58
C LEU A 107 -8.48 -8.20 11.41
N LEU A 108 -7.58 -7.72 10.56
CA LEU A 108 -6.15 -7.99 10.69
C LEU A 108 -5.44 -6.66 10.97
N GLN A 109 -4.75 -6.57 12.10
CA GLN A 109 -3.91 -5.42 12.43
C GLN A 109 -2.47 -5.87 12.66
N LEU A 110 -1.56 -5.22 11.95
CA LEU A 110 -0.11 -5.40 12.08
C LEU A 110 0.48 -4.11 12.63
N ASP A 111 1.09 -4.16 13.81
CA ASP A 111 1.77 -3.03 14.42
C ASP A 111 3.28 -3.17 14.22
N PHE A 112 3.91 -2.12 13.72
CA PHE A 112 5.33 -2.08 13.42
C PHE A 112 6.06 -1.16 14.40
N GLU A 113 7.20 -1.65 14.90
CA GLU A 113 8.25 -0.76 15.37
C GLU A 113 9.08 -0.29 14.16
N VAL A 114 9.62 0.92 14.25
CA VAL A 114 10.30 1.56 13.12
C VAL A 114 11.62 2.16 13.57
N GLN A 115 12.52 2.27 12.61
CA GLN A 115 13.69 3.12 12.73
C GLN A 115 13.45 4.42 11.99
N LYS A 116 14.22 5.44 12.35
CA LYS A 116 14.24 6.72 11.65
C LYS A 116 15.62 6.95 11.07
N GLN A 117 15.64 7.59 9.92
CA GLN A 117 16.85 8.11 9.30
C GLN A 117 16.61 9.53 8.84
N LEU A 118 17.70 10.27 8.71
CA LEU A 118 17.66 11.64 8.23
C LEU A 118 17.69 11.64 6.70
N GLY A 119 16.63 12.15 6.12
CA GLY A 119 16.54 12.53 4.73
C GLY A 119 17.17 13.90 4.49
N ASN A 120 17.21 14.30 3.22
CA ASN A 120 17.94 15.49 2.78
C ASN A 120 17.08 16.75 2.82
N THR A 121 15.99 16.76 2.05
CA THR A 121 15.14 17.95 1.84
C THR A 121 13.99 17.96 2.83
N MET A 122 13.87 19.06 3.58
CA MET A 122 12.73 19.33 4.45
C MET A 122 11.57 19.89 3.63
N GLU A 123 10.36 19.74 4.15
CA GLU A 123 9.16 20.34 3.55
C GLU A 123 9.09 21.84 3.79
N TRP A 124 9.80 22.32 4.80
CA TRP A 124 9.93 23.74 5.05
C TRP A 124 10.67 24.43 3.90
N MET A 125 10.07 25.49 3.40
CA MET A 125 10.69 26.40 2.45
C MET A 125 10.96 27.74 3.11
N LEU A 126 12.02 28.41 2.68
CA LEU A 126 12.16 29.84 2.94
C LEU A 126 11.09 30.61 2.17
N HIS A 127 10.76 31.82 2.60
CA HIS A 127 9.81 32.71 1.89
C HIS A 127 10.21 32.98 0.42
N THR A 128 11.46 32.73 0.06
CA THR A 128 11.99 32.78 -1.32
C THR A 128 11.86 31.46 -2.08
N VAL A 129 11.04 30.51 -1.60
CA VAL A 129 10.80 29.18 -2.20
C VAL A 129 12.09 28.35 -2.34
N ARG A 130 13.06 28.60 -1.45
CA ARG A 130 14.27 27.78 -1.37
C ARG A 130 14.05 26.62 -0.42
N ASN A 131 14.28 25.40 -0.91
CA ASN A 131 14.25 24.18 -0.12
C ASN A 131 15.21 24.30 1.06
N ARG A 132 14.74 23.96 2.26
CA ARG A 132 15.62 23.78 3.42
C ARG A 132 16.13 22.35 3.45
N ARG A 133 17.35 22.18 3.95
CA ARG A 133 17.96 20.86 4.16
C ARG A 133 18.16 20.61 5.64
N ASN A 134 17.99 19.36 6.03
CA ASN A 134 18.38 18.94 7.35
C ASN A 134 19.90 18.75 7.37
N MET A 135 20.60 19.54 8.20
CA MET A 135 22.08 19.58 8.27
C MET A 135 22.65 18.80 9.46
N THR A 136 21.82 17.98 10.11
CA THR A 136 22.30 17.03 11.11
C THR A 136 23.20 15.98 10.44
N ASP A 137 23.93 15.19 11.25
CA ASP A 137 24.91 14.23 10.76
C ASP A 137 24.28 13.18 9.82
N TRP A 138 24.40 13.41 8.51
CA TRP A 138 23.84 12.58 7.45
C TRP A 138 24.63 11.29 7.22
N THR A 139 25.76 11.11 7.91
CA THR A 139 26.52 9.85 7.86
C THR A 139 25.98 8.82 8.86
N LYS A 140 25.15 9.26 9.82
CA LYS A 140 24.49 8.35 10.76
C LYS A 140 23.53 7.44 10.02
N GLY A 141 23.68 6.14 10.27
CA GLY A 141 22.72 5.15 9.83
C GLY A 141 21.39 5.27 10.58
N PRO A 142 20.40 4.44 10.21
CA PRO A 142 19.11 4.40 10.88
C PRO A 142 19.25 4.13 12.38
N GLU A 143 18.44 4.84 13.18
CA GLU A 143 18.36 4.66 14.63
C GLU A 143 16.94 4.33 15.06
N ALA A 144 16.78 3.73 16.25
CA ALA A 144 15.46 3.42 16.78
C ALA A 144 14.62 4.69 16.96
N ALA A 145 13.32 4.62 16.64
CA ALA A 145 12.34 5.67 16.92
C ALA A 145 11.44 5.24 18.09
N PRO A 146 11.91 5.33 19.35
CA PRO A 146 11.14 4.86 20.50
C PRO A 146 9.79 5.54 20.58
N GLY A 147 8.76 4.81 21.02
CA GLY A 147 7.40 5.33 21.14
C GLY A 147 6.69 5.64 19.82
N THR A 148 7.34 5.39 18.67
CA THR A 148 6.73 5.49 17.34
C THR A 148 6.16 4.13 16.92
N VAL A 149 4.89 4.13 16.49
CA VAL A 149 4.19 2.95 16.00
C VAL A 149 3.49 3.29 14.71
N VAL A 150 3.66 2.42 13.72
CA VAL A 150 2.90 2.43 12.47
C VAL A 150 2.06 1.17 12.45
N SER A 151 0.76 1.28 12.17
CA SER A 151 -0.12 0.13 12.08
C SER A 151 -0.72 0.02 10.68
N LEU A 152 -0.73 -1.19 10.13
CA LEU A 152 -1.53 -1.56 8.96
C LEU A 152 -2.76 -2.31 9.44
N ILE A 153 -3.93 -1.79 9.11
CA ILE A 153 -5.24 -2.30 9.52
C ILE A 153 -5.98 -2.76 8.27
N LEU A 154 -6.38 -4.02 8.21
CA LEU A 154 -7.23 -4.59 7.17
C LEU A 154 -8.57 -5.02 7.75
N LYS A 155 -9.66 -4.76 7.03
CA LYS A 155 -11.04 -5.12 7.43
C LYS A 155 -11.83 -5.65 6.24
N PRO A 156 -12.80 -6.57 6.46
CA PRO A 156 -13.68 -7.01 5.39
C PRO A 156 -14.58 -5.86 4.96
N VAL A 157 -14.89 -5.84 3.67
CA VAL A 157 -15.91 -4.95 3.12
C VAL A 157 -16.85 -5.78 2.26
N GLU A 158 -18.12 -5.73 2.59
CA GLU A 158 -19.20 -6.22 1.74
C GLU A 158 -20.05 -5.03 1.30
N ARG A 159 -20.39 -4.96 0.01
CA ARG A 159 -21.20 -3.89 -0.54
C ARG A 159 -22.18 -4.44 -1.56
N LYS A 160 -23.46 -4.15 -1.37
CA LYS A 160 -24.50 -4.45 -2.35
C LYS A 160 -24.41 -3.47 -3.52
N LEU A 161 -24.27 -3.98 -4.73
CA LEU A 161 -24.28 -3.24 -6.00
C LEU A 161 -25.41 -3.80 -6.87
N GLY A 162 -26.52 -3.07 -6.94
CA GLY A 162 -27.75 -3.61 -7.53
C GLY A 162 -28.20 -4.88 -6.80
N ASN A 163 -28.24 -6.00 -7.52
CA ASN A 163 -28.60 -7.31 -6.98
C ASN A 163 -27.40 -8.19 -6.61
N VAL A 164 -26.17 -7.71 -6.81
CA VAL A 164 -24.95 -8.48 -6.54
C VAL A 164 -24.29 -8.01 -5.25
N MET A 165 -23.79 -8.93 -4.45
CA MET A 165 -22.96 -8.62 -3.29
C MET A 165 -21.50 -8.61 -3.69
N ALA A 166 -20.88 -7.43 -3.73
CA ALA A 166 -19.43 -7.30 -3.90
C ALA A 166 -18.74 -7.57 -2.56
N LYS A 167 -17.70 -8.40 -2.58
CA LYS A 167 -16.87 -8.71 -1.41
C LYS A 167 -15.44 -8.25 -1.65
N GLY A 168 -14.82 -7.69 -0.63
CA GLY A 168 -13.46 -7.20 -0.66
C GLY A 168 -12.91 -6.94 0.72
N PHE A 169 -11.86 -6.13 0.77
CA PHE A 169 -11.28 -5.64 2.00
C PHE A 169 -10.89 -4.16 1.86
N SER A 170 -10.83 -3.46 2.98
CA SER A 170 -10.18 -2.15 3.09
C SER A 170 -8.88 -2.28 3.82
N TYR A 171 -7.91 -1.43 3.47
CA TYR A 171 -6.70 -1.24 4.27
C TYR A 171 -6.56 0.21 4.72
N GLN A 172 -5.91 0.42 5.86
CA GLN A 172 -5.62 1.73 6.42
C GLN A 172 -4.28 1.70 7.14
N TYR A 173 -3.50 2.76 6.97
CA TYR A 173 -2.33 3.02 7.81
C TYR A 173 -2.68 4.01 8.92
N THR A 174 -2.22 3.74 10.13
CA THR A 174 -2.25 4.70 11.24
C THR A 174 -0.83 4.94 11.75
N PHE A 175 -0.61 6.14 12.27
CA PHE A 175 0.67 6.58 12.79
C PHE A 175 0.46 7.16 14.18
N LYS A 176 1.35 6.79 15.12
CA LYS A 176 1.39 7.34 16.47
C LYS A 176 2.83 7.54 16.90
N SER A 177 3.17 8.76 17.33
CA SER A 177 4.45 9.07 17.95
C SER A 177 4.28 10.21 18.94
N LYS A 178 5.16 10.28 19.95
CA LYS A 178 5.28 11.44 20.85
C LYS A 178 6.33 12.44 20.34
N ASP A 179 7.32 11.95 19.61
CA ASP A 179 8.53 12.71 19.26
C ASP A 179 8.54 13.16 17.80
N LEU A 180 7.72 12.53 16.94
CA LEU A 180 7.70 12.79 15.50
C LEU A 180 6.34 13.32 15.07
N ALA A 181 6.35 14.50 14.45
CA ALA A 181 5.21 15.02 13.72
C ALA A 181 5.21 14.51 12.27
N ILE A 182 4.02 14.20 11.75
CA ILE A 182 3.80 13.88 10.34
C ILE A 182 2.78 14.83 9.76
N TYR A 183 2.85 15.05 8.45
CA TYR A 183 1.84 15.84 7.74
C TYR A 183 1.22 15.07 6.57
N LYS A 184 1.79 13.91 6.20
CA LYS A 184 1.31 13.08 5.09
C LYS A 184 1.63 11.61 5.29
N ILE A 185 0.69 10.75 4.94
CA ILE A 185 0.90 9.33 4.69
C ILE A 185 0.44 9.06 3.26
N THR A 186 1.31 8.48 2.44
CA THR A 186 1.00 8.07 1.06
C THR A 186 1.26 6.60 0.89
N ASP A 187 0.57 5.96 -0.04
CA ASP A 187 0.93 4.62 -0.48
C ASP A 187 2.11 4.71 -1.46
N ARG A 188 3.20 4.02 -1.15
CA ARG A 188 4.20 3.65 -2.14
C ARG A 188 3.72 2.36 -2.80
N ALA A 189 2.85 2.53 -3.78
CA ALA A 189 2.13 1.43 -4.39
C ALA A 189 1.87 1.68 -5.88
N THR A 190 1.85 0.59 -6.63
CA THR A 190 1.13 0.49 -7.91
C THR A 190 0.18 -0.70 -7.79
N TRP A 191 -1.08 -0.57 -8.20
CA TRP A 191 -2.01 -1.71 -8.26
C TRP A 191 -1.87 -2.45 -9.59
N GLU A 192 -0.83 -3.28 -9.69
CA GLU A 192 -0.62 -4.13 -10.86
C GLU A 192 -1.57 -5.33 -10.81
N ILE A 193 -2.43 -5.46 -11.82
CA ILE A 193 -3.28 -6.65 -11.98
C ILE A 193 -2.37 -7.88 -12.02
N GLY A 194 -2.60 -8.84 -11.12
CA GLY A 194 -1.81 -10.08 -11.05
C GLY A 194 -2.08 -11.06 -12.21
N GLY A 195 -3.12 -10.80 -13.00
CA GLY A 195 -3.53 -11.55 -14.20
C GLY A 195 -3.54 -10.71 -15.48
N LYS A 196 -4.49 -10.99 -16.36
CA LYS A 196 -4.68 -10.24 -17.62
C LYS A 196 -5.71 -9.13 -17.41
N ALA A 197 -5.48 -7.96 -17.99
CA ALA A 197 -6.49 -6.90 -18.07
C ALA A 197 -7.60 -7.27 -19.07
N THR A 198 -7.25 -7.94 -20.18
CA THR A 198 -8.20 -8.38 -21.21
C THR A 198 -9.30 -9.26 -20.65
N GLY A 199 -10.55 -8.99 -21.03
CA GLY A 199 -11.76 -9.61 -20.52
C GLY A 199 -12.22 -9.05 -19.17
N ASN A 200 -11.63 -7.93 -18.73
CA ASN A 200 -12.06 -7.25 -17.51
C ASN A 200 -12.57 -5.83 -17.75
N GLU A 201 -13.35 -5.37 -16.79
CA GLU A 201 -13.85 -4.00 -16.74
C GLU A 201 -13.19 -3.22 -15.59
N LEU A 202 -12.79 -1.99 -15.87
CA LEU A 202 -12.45 -0.98 -14.89
C LEU A 202 -13.62 -0.03 -14.70
N TRP A 203 -14.12 0.06 -13.48
CA TRP A 203 -15.20 0.95 -13.11
C TRP A 203 -14.61 2.13 -12.33
N MET A 204 -14.72 3.34 -12.85
CA MET A 204 -14.28 4.55 -12.18
C MET A 204 -15.17 5.73 -12.59
N ARG A 205 -15.89 6.30 -11.63
CA ARG A 205 -16.72 7.47 -11.89
C ARG A 205 -15.85 8.63 -12.38
N ASN A 206 -16.19 9.19 -13.53
CA ASN A 206 -15.47 10.27 -14.18
C ASN A 206 -16.45 11.20 -14.91
N GLY A 207 -16.10 12.48 -15.10
CA GLY A 207 -16.93 13.47 -15.80
C GLY A 207 -16.51 13.78 -17.24
N VAL A 208 -15.37 13.26 -17.70
CA VAL A 208 -14.72 13.56 -18.98
C VAL A 208 -14.35 12.31 -19.80
N VAL A 209 -14.26 11.13 -19.18
CA VAL A 209 -14.08 9.83 -19.84
C VAL A 209 -15.13 8.81 -19.39
N GLU A 210 -15.23 7.69 -20.09
CA GLU A 210 -16.18 6.61 -19.78
C GLU A 210 -16.03 6.12 -18.34
N CYS A 211 -17.14 5.98 -17.61
CA CYS A 211 -17.11 5.52 -16.22
C CYS A 211 -16.86 4.01 -16.06
N ILE A 212 -17.08 3.25 -17.12
CA ILE A 212 -16.86 1.81 -17.18
C ILE A 212 -16.08 1.56 -18.46
N LYS A 213 -14.89 0.99 -18.33
CA LYS A 213 -14.03 0.65 -19.47
C LYS A 213 -13.78 -0.84 -19.49
N THR A 214 -14.22 -1.48 -20.56
CA THR A 214 -13.84 -2.86 -20.88
C THR A 214 -12.49 -2.87 -21.59
N PHE A 215 -11.63 -3.83 -21.22
CA PHE A 215 -10.39 -4.12 -21.91
C PHE A 215 -10.58 -5.40 -22.71
N ASP A 216 -10.66 -5.29 -24.03
CA ASP A 216 -10.85 -6.39 -24.97
C ASP A 216 -9.53 -6.85 -25.59
N GLN A 217 -8.52 -5.98 -25.63
CA GLN A 217 -7.20 -6.26 -26.19
C GLN A 217 -6.07 -5.81 -25.25
N PRO A 218 -4.86 -6.43 -25.32
CA PRO A 218 -3.73 -6.02 -24.49
C PRO A 218 -3.27 -4.57 -24.72
N SER A 219 -3.57 -4.00 -25.89
CA SER A 219 -3.23 -2.62 -26.26
C SER A 219 -4.25 -1.58 -25.77
N ASP A 220 -5.36 -2.01 -25.16
CA ASP A 220 -6.37 -1.08 -24.68
C ASP A 220 -5.82 -0.19 -23.57
N PHE A 221 -6.12 1.09 -23.67
CA PHE A 221 -5.67 2.13 -22.75
C PHE A 221 -6.86 2.84 -22.13
N TYR A 222 -6.68 3.26 -20.88
CA TYR A 222 -7.65 4.08 -20.17
C TYR A 222 -6.94 4.99 -19.19
N SER A 223 -7.34 6.26 -19.21
CA SER A 223 -6.81 7.28 -18.33
C SER A 223 -7.94 8.21 -17.90
N THR A 224 -7.92 8.61 -16.64
CA THR A 224 -8.81 9.64 -16.10
C THR A 224 -8.20 11.04 -16.12
N GLU A 225 -7.01 11.17 -16.71
CA GLU A 225 -6.43 12.47 -17.01
C GLU A 225 -7.37 13.27 -17.90
N TRP A 226 -7.55 14.54 -17.56
CA TRP A 226 -8.29 15.46 -18.41
C TRP A 226 -7.38 16.04 -19.49
N TYR A 227 -7.68 15.73 -20.75
CA TYR A 227 -7.01 16.36 -21.89
C TYR A 227 -7.86 17.52 -22.40
N LEU A 228 -7.25 18.69 -22.63
CA LEU A 228 -7.91 19.80 -23.29
C LEU A 228 -7.71 19.69 -24.81
N PRO A 229 -8.73 19.32 -25.59
CA PRO A 229 -8.58 19.30 -27.04
C PRO A 229 -8.34 20.72 -27.58
N ASN A 230 -7.54 20.82 -28.65
CA ASN A 230 -7.29 22.04 -29.43
C ASN A 230 -6.40 23.13 -28.80
N ILE A 231 -5.59 22.80 -27.80
CA ILE A 231 -4.49 23.67 -27.35
C ILE A 231 -3.13 23.09 -27.77
N ALA A 232 -2.13 23.95 -27.94
CA ALA A 232 -0.79 23.55 -28.41
C ALA A 232 -0.11 22.51 -27.50
N ASN A 233 -0.49 22.44 -26.23
CA ASN A 233 -0.11 21.38 -25.31
C ASN A 233 -1.36 20.83 -24.60
N PRO A 234 -2.07 19.84 -25.19
CA PRO A 234 -3.32 19.31 -24.66
C PRO A 234 -3.12 18.50 -23.36
N ASN A 235 -1.87 18.16 -23.03
CA ASN A 235 -1.47 17.41 -21.84
C ASN A 235 -1.39 18.34 -20.62
N ILE A 236 -2.50 18.95 -20.25
CA ILE A 236 -2.62 19.51 -18.90
C ILE A 236 -2.86 18.30 -18.01
N PHE A 237 -1.78 17.73 -17.44
CA PHE A 237 -1.78 16.52 -16.62
C PHE A 237 -2.50 16.74 -15.28
N GLN A 238 -3.78 17.09 -15.32
CA GLN A 238 -4.61 17.15 -14.13
C GLN A 238 -5.41 15.86 -14.07
N PHE A 239 -4.91 14.91 -13.28
CA PHE A 239 -5.78 13.90 -12.73
C PHE A 239 -6.87 14.59 -11.93
N HIS A 240 -8.13 14.34 -12.28
CA HIS A 240 -9.24 14.69 -11.41
C HIS A 240 -8.98 14.08 -10.03
N PRO A 241 -9.04 14.83 -8.91
CA PRO A 241 -8.65 14.27 -7.63
C PRO A 241 -9.59 13.13 -7.26
N LEU A 242 -8.97 11.98 -6.96
CA LEU A 242 -9.62 10.86 -6.30
C LEU A 242 -10.25 11.41 -5.01
N GLN A 243 -11.56 11.25 -4.85
CA GLN A 243 -12.41 11.72 -3.74
C GLN A 243 -13.14 13.06 -3.90
N THR A 244 -12.75 13.98 -4.80
CA THR A 244 -13.54 15.20 -5.10
C THR A 244 -14.31 15.10 -6.41
N GLN A 245 -13.68 14.53 -7.44
CA GLN A 245 -14.25 14.40 -8.79
C GLN A 245 -14.34 12.93 -9.21
N LEU A 246 -13.37 12.10 -8.78
CA LEU A 246 -13.41 10.65 -8.94
C LEU A 246 -13.85 10.01 -7.61
N GLN A 247 -15.16 9.93 -7.37
CA GLN A 247 -15.71 9.11 -6.29
C GLN A 247 -15.99 7.71 -6.83
N GLY A 248 -15.11 6.75 -6.56
CA GLY A 248 -15.29 5.40 -7.07
C GLY A 248 -14.29 4.41 -6.48
N PHE A 249 -14.64 3.13 -6.57
CA PHE A 249 -13.78 2.00 -6.25
C PHE A 249 -13.24 1.46 -7.55
N THR A 250 -11.97 1.07 -7.59
CA THR A 250 -11.40 0.33 -8.72
C THR A 250 -11.92 -1.10 -8.66
N PHE A 251 -12.95 -1.41 -9.46
CA PHE A 251 -13.36 -2.79 -9.68
C PHE A 251 -12.55 -3.40 -10.82
N THR A 252 -12.27 -4.69 -10.72
CA THR A 252 -11.80 -5.50 -11.84
C THR A 252 -12.73 -6.70 -11.93
N ILE A 253 -13.62 -6.72 -12.92
CA ILE A 253 -14.58 -7.82 -13.12
C ILE A 253 -14.03 -8.71 -14.22
N GLY A 254 -13.74 -9.98 -13.96
CA GLY A 254 -13.28 -10.91 -14.99
C GLY A 254 -14.40 -11.80 -15.51
N GLN A 255 -14.56 -11.91 -16.83
CA GLN A 255 -15.41 -12.96 -17.40
C GLN A 255 -14.70 -14.33 -17.29
N ARG A 256 -15.13 -15.17 -16.35
CA ARG A 256 -14.98 -16.62 -16.48
C ARG A 256 -16.35 -17.28 -16.44
N ARG A 257 -16.62 -18.06 -17.48
CA ARG A 257 -17.85 -18.82 -17.74
C ARG A 257 -18.41 -19.43 -16.44
N ASN A 258 -19.67 -19.10 -16.13
CA ASN A 258 -20.57 -19.71 -15.14
C ASN A 258 -20.53 -19.30 -13.65
N THR A 259 -19.80 -18.26 -13.23
CA THR A 259 -20.11 -17.64 -11.93
C THR A 259 -19.90 -16.13 -11.94
N ASP A 260 -21.00 -15.39 -11.72
CA ASP A 260 -21.00 -13.95 -11.45
C ASP A 260 -20.28 -13.68 -10.11
N HIS A 261 -18.96 -13.57 -10.15
CA HIS A 261 -18.16 -13.19 -8.99
C HIS A 261 -17.57 -11.80 -9.24
N LEU A 262 -18.20 -10.78 -8.65
CA LEU A 262 -17.58 -9.48 -8.44
C LEU A 262 -16.37 -9.68 -7.53
N VAL A 263 -15.18 -9.53 -8.09
CA VAL A 263 -13.94 -9.61 -7.34
C VAL A 263 -13.39 -8.20 -7.12
N ASN A 264 -13.13 -7.84 -5.86
CA ASN A 264 -12.79 -6.47 -5.48
C ASN A 264 -11.40 -6.38 -4.84
N GLY A 265 -10.57 -5.47 -5.34
CA GLY A 265 -9.14 -5.39 -5.03
C GLY A 265 -8.77 -4.62 -3.77
N ALA A 266 -9.41 -3.49 -3.45
CA ALA A 266 -9.17 -2.77 -2.19
C ALA A 266 -10.11 -1.57 -2.09
N PHE A 267 -10.70 -1.37 -0.91
CA PHE A 267 -11.41 -0.15 -0.56
C PHE A 267 -10.45 0.80 0.19
N ALA A 268 -9.99 1.85 -0.48
CA ALA A 268 -9.53 3.03 0.25
C ALA A 268 -10.79 3.72 0.81
N TYR A 269 -11.11 3.49 2.09
CA TYR A 269 -12.04 4.40 2.75
C TYR A 269 -11.46 5.81 2.66
N PRO A 270 -12.29 6.84 2.40
CA PRO A 270 -11.81 8.20 2.37
C PRO A 270 -10.99 8.46 3.63
N PHE A 271 -9.80 9.03 3.45
CA PHE A 271 -9.05 9.64 4.53
C PHE A 271 -9.97 10.67 5.17
N ALA A 272 -10.70 10.24 6.19
CA ALA A 272 -11.33 11.13 7.11
C ALA A 272 -10.19 11.75 7.91
N ILE A 273 -9.57 12.80 7.37
CA ILE A 273 -8.99 13.86 8.19
C ILE A 273 -10.19 14.45 8.94
N ARG A 274 -10.64 13.74 9.97
CA ARG A 274 -11.60 14.24 10.94
C ARG A 274 -10.80 15.11 11.90
N LYS A 275 -10.83 16.41 11.61
CA LYS A 275 -10.54 17.52 12.51
C LYS A 275 -9.15 17.52 13.16
N MET A 276 -8.25 18.34 12.61
CA MET A 276 -7.43 19.17 13.49
C MET A 276 -8.38 20.09 14.25
N ALA A 277 -8.60 19.83 15.54
CA ALA A 277 -9.07 20.86 16.43
C ALA A 277 -7.81 21.54 16.98
N TRP A 278 -7.58 22.78 16.55
CA TRP A 278 -6.79 23.75 17.28
C TRP A 278 -7.74 24.44 18.27
N VAL A 279 -7.61 24.14 19.57
CA VAL A 279 -7.46 25.08 20.69
C VAL A 279 -6.80 24.29 21.81
#